data_AF-A0A653HQV6-F1
#
_entry.id   AF-A0A653HQV6-F1
#
_cell.length_a   1.000
_cell.length_b   1.000
_cell.length_c   1.000
_cell.angle_alpha   90.00
_cell.angle_beta   90.00
_cell.angle_gamma   90.00
#
_symmetry.space_group_name_H-M   'P 1'
#
loop_
_entity.id
_entity.type
_entity.pdbx_description
1 polymer ?
#
loop_
_entity_poly.entity_id
_entity_poly.type
_entity_poly.pdbx_seq_one_letter_code
_entity_poly.pdbx_strand_id
1 'polypeptide(L)'
;LIKQGDAYVDDQSIEDIRKTRGTLKEPGINSPYRNRTVEENLKLFENMKIGKYKEGERVLRAKIDMSSGNINLRDPVLYRIMHKIHPKTQNKWVIYPMYDYAHGQSDSIEKITHSICTLEFETHRPLYDWFQEKLKIFKTRQIEFARLNVTYMVMSKRKLLTLVNEKWVNDWDDPRMPTISGMRRRGYTKEAIKDFCNKVGVAKRENMIPFELLELCVREDMDKKAIRLFAIVKPLKIIITNYDQTLENSDFYDIIALNHPKNKEMGQRKIKFEKEIYIDQDDFQEKPEENFHRLAPNRTVRLRYAFCITCNEVIKDENTKQIIELRCTYDPTTKSSHVSMDNVSNHTGPTGPTENIQKVKATIHWMGKNNSHVSEFRMYDKLFTKPNPESDGDDNIDMEMLTEQNVLNTPIDVKKEKMNNNVSIQMNNNIKSNVNTKVVDALDELDKKNEEEEEEEGGDDNSSKIGWRKFINKDSLIIYKGLVENYSKQFNVGDPIQFERVGFFTKDKDSTLTLPVFNLTVALVDNFALQKKKNELKQKELDKLKREKIANERRLKKEEKKKKELAKLNQDKKPCAD
;
A
#
# COMPACT_ATOMS: atom_id res chain seq x y z
N LEU A 1 -35.15 -23.11 -15.12
CA LEU A 1 -35.88 -22.36 -14.07
C LEU A 1 -37.33 -22.07 -14.45
N ILE A 2 -37.66 -21.16 -15.40
CA ILE A 2 -39.08 -20.83 -15.71
C ILE A 2 -39.90 -22.09 -16.07
N LYS A 3 -39.41 -22.92 -16.99
CA LYS A 3 -40.07 -24.18 -17.38
C LYS A 3 -40.24 -25.20 -16.23
N GLN A 4 -39.42 -25.08 -15.19
CA GLN A 4 -39.47 -25.94 -14.00
C GLN A 4 -40.40 -25.35 -12.92
N GLY A 5 -40.95 -24.13 -13.12
CA GLY A 5 -41.69 -23.39 -12.11
C GLY A 5 -40.83 -22.71 -11.05
N ASP A 6 -39.49 -22.74 -11.19
CA ASP A 6 -38.52 -22.21 -10.22
C ASP A 6 -38.14 -20.74 -10.48
N ALA A 7 -38.79 -20.06 -11.43
CA ALA A 7 -38.61 -18.62 -11.68
C ALA A 7 -39.87 -18.00 -12.30
N TYR A 8 -40.10 -16.72 -12.02
CA TYR A 8 -41.25 -15.95 -12.51
C TYR A 8 -40.84 -14.50 -12.81
N VAL A 9 -41.61 -13.84 -13.67
CA VAL A 9 -41.48 -12.40 -13.94
C VAL A 9 -42.32 -11.65 -12.92
N ASP A 10 -41.73 -10.66 -12.28
CA ASP A 10 -42.35 -9.79 -11.28
C ASP A 10 -42.49 -8.38 -11.84
N ASP A 11 -43.67 -7.80 -11.68
CA ASP A 11 -44.02 -6.45 -12.14
C ASP A 11 -44.02 -5.43 -10.97
N GLN A 12 -43.70 -5.88 -9.76
CA GLN A 12 -43.52 -4.98 -8.62
C GLN A 12 -42.35 -4.03 -8.83
N SER A 13 -42.49 -2.80 -8.34
CA SER A 13 -41.39 -1.84 -8.27
C SER A 13 -40.26 -2.38 -7.38
N ILE A 14 -39.04 -1.85 -7.54
CA ILE A 14 -37.90 -2.26 -6.71
C ILE A 14 -38.16 -1.95 -5.23
N GLU A 15 -38.84 -0.85 -4.96
CA GLU A 15 -39.25 -0.42 -3.62
C GLU A 15 -40.26 -1.39 -3.00
N ASP A 16 -41.23 -1.88 -3.78
CA ASP A 16 -42.21 -2.86 -3.31
C ASP A 16 -41.58 -4.24 -3.12
N ILE A 17 -40.66 -4.64 -4.00
CA ILE A 17 -39.86 -5.87 -3.82
C ILE A 17 -39.06 -5.78 -2.52
N ARG A 18 -38.46 -4.63 -2.22
CA ARG A 18 -37.72 -4.41 -0.98
C ARG A 18 -38.61 -4.54 0.26
N LYS A 19 -39.78 -3.89 0.25
CA LYS A 19 -40.75 -3.98 1.35
C LYS A 19 -41.25 -5.41 1.56
N THR A 20 -41.62 -6.09 0.48
CA THR A 20 -42.13 -7.47 0.54
C THR A 20 -41.05 -8.51 0.87
N ARG A 21 -39.76 -8.19 0.69
CA ARG A 21 -38.65 -9.07 1.10
C ARG A 21 -38.56 -9.25 2.61
N GLY A 22 -39.15 -8.35 3.40
CA GLY A 22 -39.08 -8.35 4.86
C GLY A 22 -37.69 -7.96 5.37
N THR A 23 -37.47 -8.17 6.67
CA THR A 23 -36.21 -7.82 7.36
C THR A 23 -35.50 -9.07 7.88
N LEU A 24 -34.38 -8.90 8.59
CA LEU A 24 -33.72 -10.00 9.30
C LEU A 24 -34.62 -10.60 10.40
N LYS A 25 -35.62 -9.86 10.89
CA LYS A 25 -36.56 -10.29 11.94
C LYS A 25 -37.90 -10.75 11.38
N GLU A 26 -38.36 -10.12 10.30
CA GLU A 26 -39.69 -10.36 9.72
C GLU A 26 -39.59 -11.15 8.42
N PRO A 27 -40.41 -12.21 8.25
CA PRO A 27 -40.43 -12.99 7.00
C PRO A 27 -40.97 -12.16 5.84
N GLY A 28 -40.58 -12.53 4.61
CA GLY A 28 -41.08 -11.89 3.41
C GLY A 28 -42.48 -12.38 3.00
N ILE A 29 -43.13 -11.60 2.16
CA ILE A 29 -44.48 -11.85 1.62
C ILE A 29 -44.35 -12.17 0.13
N ASN A 30 -45.05 -13.21 -0.33
CA ASN A 30 -45.07 -13.59 -1.74
C ASN A 30 -45.58 -12.44 -2.63
N SER A 31 -44.88 -12.18 -3.74
CA SER A 31 -45.35 -11.27 -4.78
C SER A 31 -46.73 -11.69 -5.31
N PRO A 32 -47.64 -10.75 -5.62
CA PRO A 32 -48.89 -11.06 -6.32
C PRO A 32 -48.68 -11.80 -7.64
N TYR A 33 -47.53 -11.58 -8.29
CA TYR A 33 -47.18 -12.16 -9.59
C TYR A 33 -46.44 -13.50 -9.46
N ARG A 34 -46.19 -13.98 -8.24
CA ARG A 34 -45.45 -15.22 -7.96
C ARG A 34 -46.08 -16.46 -8.60
N ASN A 35 -47.41 -16.49 -8.77
CA ASN A 35 -48.16 -17.65 -9.26
C ASN A 35 -48.53 -17.59 -10.75
N ARG A 36 -47.91 -16.70 -11.54
CA ARG A 36 -48.03 -16.69 -13.01
C ARG A 36 -47.72 -18.05 -13.63
N THR A 37 -48.39 -18.37 -14.73
CA THR A 37 -48.15 -19.64 -15.44
C THR A 37 -46.78 -19.65 -16.14
N VAL A 38 -46.32 -20.83 -16.53
CA VAL A 38 -45.04 -20.98 -17.24
C VAL A 38 -45.08 -20.25 -18.59
N GLU A 39 -46.19 -20.34 -19.31
CA GLU A 39 -46.40 -19.72 -20.62
C GLU A 39 -46.37 -18.20 -20.52
N GLU A 40 -47.05 -17.64 -19.51
CA GLU A 40 -47.05 -16.20 -19.25
C GLU A 40 -45.64 -15.69 -18.94
N ASN A 41 -44.93 -16.37 -18.04
CA ASN A 41 -43.56 -16.01 -17.66
C ASN A 41 -42.58 -16.08 -18.85
N LEU A 42 -42.67 -17.10 -19.71
CA LEU A 42 -41.84 -17.21 -20.90
C LEU A 42 -42.09 -16.05 -21.89
N LYS A 43 -43.37 -15.72 -22.12
CA LYS A 43 -43.76 -14.62 -23.01
C LYS A 43 -43.27 -13.27 -22.47
N LEU A 44 -43.45 -13.03 -21.17
CA LEU A 44 -42.98 -11.80 -20.53
C LEU A 44 -41.45 -11.69 -20.57
N PHE A 45 -40.73 -12.78 -20.29
CA PHE A 45 -39.27 -12.76 -20.30
C PHE A 45 -38.68 -12.53 -21.69
N GLU A 46 -39.27 -13.12 -22.74
CA GLU A 46 -38.83 -12.84 -24.12
C GLU A 46 -39.13 -11.38 -24.50
N ASN A 47 -40.27 -10.83 -24.06
CA ASN A 47 -40.58 -9.40 -24.24
C ASN A 47 -39.57 -8.48 -23.50
N MET A 48 -39.10 -8.87 -22.32
CA MET A 48 -38.02 -8.16 -21.61
C MET A 48 -36.73 -8.18 -22.45
N LYS A 49 -36.36 -9.34 -22.97
CA LYS A 49 -35.13 -9.53 -23.76
C LYS A 49 -35.10 -8.73 -25.06
N ILE A 50 -36.23 -8.55 -25.74
CA ILE A 50 -36.34 -7.72 -26.95
C ILE A 50 -36.57 -6.22 -26.64
N GLY A 51 -36.61 -5.83 -25.36
CA GLY A 51 -36.64 -4.42 -24.95
C GLY A 51 -38.02 -3.74 -25.03
N LYS A 52 -39.12 -4.50 -24.93
CA LYS A 52 -40.48 -3.93 -24.94
C LYS A 52 -40.84 -3.12 -23.68
N TYR A 53 -40.05 -3.24 -22.63
CA TYR A 53 -40.32 -2.66 -21.32
C TYR A 53 -39.23 -1.68 -20.90
N LYS A 54 -39.59 -0.73 -20.04
CA LYS A 54 -38.66 0.26 -19.47
C LYS A 54 -37.81 -0.34 -18.35
N GLU A 55 -36.74 0.35 -17.99
CA GLU A 55 -35.94 -0.03 -16.82
C GLU A 55 -36.80 -0.03 -15.55
N GLY A 56 -36.61 -1.02 -14.68
CA GLY A 56 -37.37 -1.17 -13.43
C GLY A 56 -38.83 -1.62 -13.60
N GLU A 57 -39.38 -1.69 -14.81
CA GLU A 57 -40.78 -2.07 -15.05
C GLU A 57 -41.03 -3.55 -14.71
N ARG A 58 -40.06 -4.42 -15.00
CA ARG A 58 -40.14 -5.86 -14.73
C ARG A 58 -38.78 -6.44 -14.42
N VAL A 59 -38.78 -7.47 -13.58
CA VAL A 59 -37.59 -8.28 -13.27
C VAL A 59 -37.91 -9.76 -13.33
N LEU A 60 -36.92 -10.59 -13.67
CA LEU A 60 -37.04 -12.05 -13.50
C LEU A 60 -36.54 -12.40 -12.11
N ARG A 61 -37.33 -13.12 -11.31
CA ARG A 61 -36.95 -13.59 -9.96
C ARG A 61 -36.91 -15.10 -9.89
N ALA A 62 -36.03 -15.65 -9.05
CA ALA A 62 -36.12 -17.05 -8.66
C ALA A 62 -37.32 -17.27 -7.74
N LYS A 63 -37.88 -18.47 -7.78
CA LYS A 63 -38.96 -18.91 -6.91
C LYS A 63 -38.39 -19.90 -5.90
N ILE A 64 -38.09 -19.41 -4.70
CA ILE A 64 -37.43 -20.17 -3.63
C ILE A 64 -38.33 -20.13 -2.40
N ASP A 65 -37.98 -19.35 -1.38
CA ASP A 65 -38.67 -19.30 -0.10
C ASP A 65 -38.63 -17.88 0.51
N MET A 66 -39.77 -17.20 0.49
CA MET A 66 -39.91 -15.86 1.06
C MET A 66 -39.81 -15.83 2.59
N SER A 67 -39.98 -16.98 3.27
CA SER A 67 -39.87 -17.10 4.72
C SER A 67 -38.47 -17.48 5.21
N SER A 68 -37.51 -17.66 4.30
CA SER A 68 -36.17 -18.12 4.63
C SER A 68 -35.47 -17.17 5.63
N GLY A 69 -34.76 -17.74 6.61
CA GLY A 69 -33.86 -16.99 7.49
C GLY A 69 -32.69 -16.34 6.75
N ASN A 70 -32.38 -16.82 5.53
CA ASN A 70 -31.41 -16.17 4.65
C ASN A 70 -32.12 -15.28 3.64
N ILE A 71 -31.88 -13.97 3.72
CA ILE A 71 -32.47 -12.95 2.84
C ILE A 71 -32.15 -13.20 1.35
N ASN A 72 -31.00 -13.83 1.04
CA ASN A 72 -30.62 -14.15 -0.34
C ASN A 72 -31.48 -15.25 -0.97
N LEU A 73 -32.15 -16.08 -0.16
CA LEU A 73 -33.08 -17.10 -0.64
C LEU A 73 -34.52 -16.59 -0.78
N ARG A 74 -34.80 -15.33 -0.43
CA ARG A 74 -36.13 -14.73 -0.56
C ARG A 74 -36.36 -14.20 -1.98
N ASP A 75 -36.67 -15.14 -2.88
CA ASP A 75 -36.95 -14.91 -4.31
C ASP A 75 -36.01 -13.85 -4.94
N PRO A 76 -34.69 -14.11 -5.04
CA PRO A 76 -33.72 -13.14 -5.53
C PRO A 76 -33.95 -12.79 -7.01
N VAL A 77 -33.62 -11.56 -7.38
CA VAL A 77 -33.65 -11.10 -8.78
C VAL A 77 -32.54 -11.80 -9.58
N LEU A 78 -32.91 -12.32 -10.75
CA LEU A 78 -32.02 -13.00 -11.70
C LEU A 78 -31.62 -12.10 -12.85
N TYR A 79 -32.58 -11.37 -13.44
CA TYR A 79 -32.36 -10.43 -14.53
C TYR A 79 -33.10 -9.13 -14.28
N ARG A 80 -32.42 -8.03 -14.63
CA ARG A 80 -33.00 -6.68 -14.69
C ARG A 80 -32.90 -6.10 -16.10
N ILE A 81 -33.84 -5.21 -16.43
CA ILE A 81 -33.81 -4.44 -17.68
C ILE A 81 -32.87 -3.25 -17.49
N MET A 82 -31.96 -3.06 -18.43
CA MET A 82 -31.05 -1.91 -18.48
C MET A 82 -30.74 -1.58 -19.94
N HIS A 83 -31.08 -0.37 -20.37
CA HIS A 83 -30.86 0.17 -21.71
C HIS A 83 -29.50 0.89 -21.77
N LYS A 84 -28.44 0.19 -21.35
CA LYS A 84 -27.05 0.67 -21.42
C LYS A 84 -26.22 -0.14 -22.41
N ILE A 85 -25.29 0.53 -23.07
CA ILE A 85 -24.35 -0.09 -24.02
C ILE A 85 -23.31 -0.87 -23.22
N HIS A 86 -23.23 -2.18 -23.42
CA HIS A 86 -22.23 -3.00 -22.76
C HIS A 86 -20.87 -2.93 -23.48
N PRO A 87 -19.73 -2.74 -22.78
CA PRO A 87 -18.43 -2.58 -23.42
C PRO A 87 -18.02 -3.71 -24.37
N LYS A 88 -18.44 -4.96 -24.10
CA LYS A 88 -18.10 -6.12 -24.94
C LYS A 88 -19.20 -6.53 -25.93
N THR A 89 -20.46 -6.45 -25.52
CA THR A 89 -21.60 -6.96 -26.30
C THR A 89 -22.40 -5.85 -26.97
N GLN A 90 -21.99 -4.59 -26.80
CA GLN A 90 -22.62 -3.41 -27.36
C GLN A 90 -24.12 -3.40 -27.06
N ASN A 91 -24.96 -3.21 -28.09
CA ASN A 91 -26.42 -3.11 -27.97
C ASN A 91 -27.14 -4.46 -28.13
N LYS A 92 -26.43 -5.59 -28.01
CA LYS A 92 -27.04 -6.92 -28.22
C LYS A 92 -28.08 -7.28 -27.15
N TRP A 93 -27.94 -6.73 -25.95
CA TRP A 93 -28.76 -7.10 -24.79
C TRP A 93 -29.28 -5.85 -24.09
N VAL A 94 -30.54 -5.95 -23.65
CA VAL A 94 -31.23 -4.95 -22.82
C VAL A 94 -31.66 -5.52 -21.46
N ILE A 95 -31.34 -6.79 -21.22
CA ILE A 95 -31.48 -7.44 -19.92
C ILE A 95 -30.11 -7.96 -19.48
N TYR A 96 -29.80 -7.79 -18.21
CA TYR A 96 -28.51 -8.17 -17.65
C TYR A 96 -28.71 -9.03 -16.41
N PRO A 97 -27.93 -10.11 -16.25
CA PRO A 97 -28.03 -10.98 -15.10
C PRO A 97 -27.49 -10.29 -13.84
N MET A 98 -28.04 -10.65 -12.69
CA MET A 98 -27.50 -10.26 -11.38
C MET A 98 -26.26 -11.10 -11.03
N TYR A 99 -25.42 -10.58 -10.13
CA TYR A 99 -24.18 -11.24 -9.70
C TYR A 99 -24.40 -12.71 -9.29
N ASP A 100 -25.32 -12.98 -8.37
CA ASP A 100 -25.55 -14.33 -7.84
C ASP A 100 -26.00 -15.35 -8.91
N TYR A 101 -26.69 -14.89 -9.96
CA TYR A 101 -27.12 -15.74 -11.08
C TYR A 101 -26.05 -15.91 -12.17
N ALA A 102 -25.08 -14.99 -12.24
CA ALA A 102 -23.98 -15.10 -13.19
C ALA A 102 -22.83 -15.92 -12.60
N HIS A 103 -22.50 -15.70 -11.33
CA HIS A 103 -21.26 -16.18 -10.70
C HIS A 103 -21.12 -17.71 -10.72
N GLY A 104 -22.07 -18.45 -10.13
CA GLY A 104 -21.98 -19.92 -10.06
C GLY A 104 -22.15 -20.62 -11.39
N GLN A 105 -22.90 -20.03 -12.30
CA GLN A 105 -23.11 -20.53 -13.65
C GLN A 105 -21.84 -20.36 -14.47
N SER A 106 -21.15 -19.21 -14.37
CA SER A 106 -19.84 -18.99 -14.96
C SER A 106 -18.81 -19.99 -14.43
N ASP A 107 -18.72 -20.16 -13.11
CA ASP A 107 -17.85 -21.15 -12.48
C ASP A 107 -18.12 -22.58 -13.00
N SER A 108 -19.39 -22.96 -13.11
CA SER A 108 -19.77 -24.26 -13.62
C SER A 108 -19.44 -24.43 -15.12
N ILE A 109 -19.64 -23.41 -15.95
CA ILE A 109 -19.34 -23.44 -17.39
C ILE A 109 -17.83 -23.59 -17.60
N GLU A 110 -17.03 -22.89 -16.79
CA GLU A 110 -15.57 -22.95 -16.82
C GLU A 110 -14.99 -24.16 -16.07
N LYS A 111 -15.85 -24.97 -15.42
CA LYS A 111 -15.48 -26.15 -14.61
C LYS A 111 -14.52 -25.81 -13.46
N ILE A 112 -14.73 -24.66 -12.84
CA ILE A 112 -13.99 -24.23 -11.65
C ILE A 112 -14.24 -25.22 -10.52
N THR A 113 -13.17 -25.73 -9.89
CA THR A 113 -13.32 -26.68 -8.77
C THR A 113 -13.54 -25.97 -7.44
N HIS A 114 -12.82 -24.87 -7.21
CA HIS A 114 -12.81 -24.10 -5.98
C HIS A 114 -12.98 -22.62 -6.34
N SER A 115 -14.18 -22.07 -6.11
CA SER A 115 -14.48 -20.66 -6.28
C SER A 115 -14.10 -19.91 -5.01
N ILE A 116 -13.04 -19.10 -5.06
CA ILE A 116 -12.47 -18.45 -3.88
C ILE A 116 -12.93 -16.99 -3.85
N CYS A 117 -13.69 -16.61 -2.82
CA CYS A 117 -14.24 -15.26 -2.65
C CYS A 117 -14.06 -14.77 -1.21
N THR A 118 -14.49 -13.55 -0.91
CA THR A 118 -14.38 -12.96 0.42
C THR A 118 -15.59 -13.28 1.31
N LEU A 119 -15.47 -13.06 2.63
CA LEU A 119 -16.50 -13.41 3.63
C LEU A 119 -17.86 -12.75 3.41
N GLU A 120 -17.90 -11.60 2.75
CA GLU A 120 -19.13 -10.89 2.40
C GLU A 120 -20.08 -11.77 1.56
N PHE A 121 -19.56 -12.78 0.86
CA PHE A 121 -20.33 -13.73 0.06
C PHE A 121 -20.67 -15.05 0.78
N GLU A 122 -20.36 -15.20 2.07
CA GLU A 122 -20.67 -16.43 2.81
C GLU A 122 -22.19 -16.67 2.89
N THR A 123 -22.98 -15.62 3.09
CA THR A 123 -24.45 -15.68 3.09
C THR A 123 -25.04 -15.89 1.70
N HIS A 124 -24.25 -15.71 0.64
CA HIS A 124 -24.66 -15.95 -0.76
C HIS A 124 -24.47 -17.42 -1.17
N ARG A 125 -23.59 -18.16 -0.48
CA ARG A 125 -23.30 -19.58 -0.80
C ARG A 125 -24.55 -20.47 -0.90
N PRO A 126 -25.56 -20.38 -0.01
CA PRO A 126 -26.77 -21.20 -0.15
C PRO A 126 -27.53 -20.97 -1.46
N LEU A 127 -27.53 -19.73 -1.97
CA LEU A 127 -28.14 -19.40 -3.25
C LEU A 127 -27.28 -19.91 -4.43
N TYR A 128 -25.96 -19.79 -4.31
CA TYR A 128 -25.00 -20.36 -5.25
C TYR A 128 -25.16 -21.88 -5.40
N ASP A 129 -25.32 -22.59 -4.28
CA ASP A 129 -25.57 -24.05 -4.26
C ASP A 129 -26.96 -24.39 -4.83
N TRP A 130 -28.00 -23.61 -4.48
CA TRP A 130 -29.36 -23.81 -5.00
C TRP A 130 -29.41 -23.76 -6.53
N PHE A 131 -28.71 -22.81 -7.14
CA PHE A 131 -28.66 -22.71 -8.60
C PHE A 131 -28.04 -23.95 -9.24
N GLN A 132 -26.93 -24.44 -8.70
CA GLN A 132 -26.22 -25.59 -9.25
C GLN A 132 -27.08 -26.86 -9.17
N GLU A 133 -27.79 -27.04 -8.06
CA GLU A 133 -28.70 -28.17 -7.85
C GLU A 133 -29.90 -28.12 -8.79
N LYS A 134 -30.55 -26.96 -8.90
CA LYS A 134 -31.74 -26.77 -9.75
C LYS A 134 -31.45 -26.88 -11.24
N LEU A 135 -30.30 -26.36 -11.66
CA LEU A 135 -29.87 -26.43 -13.06
C LEU A 135 -29.20 -27.77 -13.40
N LYS A 136 -28.86 -28.59 -12.39
CA LYS A 136 -28.14 -29.88 -12.55
C LYS A 136 -26.83 -29.71 -13.34
N ILE A 137 -26.07 -28.66 -12.99
CA ILE A 137 -24.82 -28.28 -13.66
C ILE A 137 -23.59 -28.78 -12.86
N PHE A 138 -22.40 -28.51 -13.39
CA PHE A 138 -21.14 -28.92 -12.73
C PHE A 138 -21.04 -28.29 -11.35
N LYS A 139 -20.78 -29.11 -10.33
CA LYS A 139 -20.71 -28.66 -8.94
C LYS A 139 -19.35 -28.05 -8.63
N THR A 140 -19.35 -26.74 -8.41
CA THR A 140 -18.22 -25.96 -7.90
C THR A 140 -18.38 -25.72 -6.40
N ARG A 141 -17.27 -25.73 -5.67
CA ARG A 141 -17.27 -25.42 -4.24
C ARG A 141 -16.86 -23.97 -4.00
N GLN A 142 -17.74 -23.16 -3.42
CA GLN A 142 -17.38 -21.83 -2.92
C GLN A 142 -16.59 -21.95 -1.60
N ILE A 143 -15.52 -21.17 -1.47
CA ILE A 143 -14.67 -21.07 -0.28
C ILE A 143 -14.37 -19.60 0.00
N GLU A 144 -14.72 -19.15 1.19
CA GLU A 144 -14.57 -17.75 1.59
C GLU A 144 -13.31 -17.53 2.43
N PHE A 145 -12.70 -16.34 2.32
CA PHE A 145 -11.62 -15.87 3.19
C PHE A 145 -11.82 -14.40 3.59
N ALA A 146 -11.23 -13.99 4.70
CA ALA A 146 -11.32 -12.61 5.18
C ALA A 146 -10.57 -11.66 4.23
N ARG A 147 -11.16 -10.51 3.94
CA ARG A 147 -10.51 -9.51 3.09
C ARG A 147 -9.26 -8.95 3.77
N LEU A 148 -8.32 -8.48 2.96
CA LEU A 148 -7.14 -7.76 3.44
C LEU A 148 -7.53 -6.33 3.86
N ASN A 149 -7.31 -5.99 5.13
CA ASN A 149 -7.33 -4.61 5.62
C ASN A 149 -5.93 -4.26 6.16
N VAL A 150 -5.45 -3.06 5.84
CA VAL A 150 -4.13 -2.57 6.25
C VAL A 150 -4.31 -1.24 6.96
N THR A 151 -3.60 -1.04 8.08
CA THR A 151 -3.69 0.24 8.80
C THR A 151 -3.26 1.41 7.93
N TYR A 152 -3.85 2.59 8.16
CA TYR A 152 -3.59 3.83 7.43
C TYR A 152 -3.91 3.78 5.93
N MET A 153 -4.68 2.77 5.50
CA MET A 153 -5.16 2.62 4.12
C MET A 153 -6.68 2.43 4.11
N VAL A 154 -7.29 2.85 3.01
CA VAL A 154 -8.69 2.54 2.69
C VAL A 154 -8.71 1.63 1.48
N MET A 155 -9.41 0.49 1.56
CA MET A 155 -9.44 -0.49 0.47
C MET A 155 -10.80 -0.53 -0.26
N SER A 156 -11.74 0.36 0.08
CA SER A 156 -13.02 0.49 -0.63
C SER A 156 -12.84 1.25 -1.94
N LYS A 157 -13.31 0.68 -3.07
CA LYS A 157 -13.23 1.31 -4.39
C LYS A 157 -13.97 2.65 -4.43
N ARG A 158 -15.13 2.77 -3.77
CA ARG A 158 -15.91 4.01 -3.69
C ARG A 158 -15.12 5.13 -3.02
N LYS A 159 -14.44 4.82 -1.92
CA LYS A 159 -13.60 5.79 -1.17
C LYS A 159 -12.32 6.13 -1.95
N LEU A 160 -11.70 5.16 -2.63
CA LEU A 160 -10.57 5.44 -3.52
C LEU A 160 -10.98 6.33 -4.71
N LEU A 161 -12.15 6.08 -5.30
CA LEU A 161 -12.70 6.93 -6.35
C LEU A 161 -12.96 8.34 -5.85
N THR A 162 -13.45 8.48 -4.61
CA THR A 162 -13.63 9.77 -3.94
C THR A 162 -12.32 10.53 -3.82
N LEU A 163 -11.23 9.88 -3.36
CA LEU A 163 -9.90 10.51 -3.28
C LEU A 163 -9.44 11.09 -4.63
N VAL A 164 -9.70 10.36 -5.72
CA VAL A 164 -9.33 10.76 -7.09
C VAL A 164 -10.21 11.89 -7.60
N ASN A 165 -11.54 11.77 -7.44
CA ASN A 165 -12.50 12.76 -7.93
C ASN A 165 -12.38 14.09 -7.17
N GLU A 166 -12.17 14.05 -5.86
CA GLU A 166 -11.98 15.23 -5.01
C GLU A 166 -10.53 15.77 -5.02
N LYS A 167 -9.63 15.16 -5.81
CA LYS A 167 -8.24 15.62 -6.00
C LYS A 167 -7.38 15.64 -4.72
N TRP A 168 -7.68 14.78 -3.75
CA TRP A 168 -6.77 14.49 -2.63
C TRP A 168 -5.50 13.77 -3.11
N VAL A 169 -5.63 13.01 -4.19
CA VAL A 169 -4.53 12.35 -4.91
C VAL A 169 -4.56 12.73 -6.40
N ASN A 170 -3.43 12.56 -7.08
CA ASN A 170 -3.33 12.95 -8.49
C ASN A 170 -4.21 12.08 -9.40
N ASP A 171 -4.12 10.76 -9.24
CA ASP A 171 -4.87 9.75 -10.00
C ASP A 171 -4.78 8.37 -9.30
N TRP A 172 -5.36 7.32 -9.89
CA TRP A 172 -5.29 5.94 -9.43
C TRP A 172 -3.88 5.37 -9.33
N ASP A 173 -2.90 5.98 -9.98
CA ASP A 173 -1.49 5.58 -9.89
C ASP A 173 -0.65 6.48 -8.97
N ASP A 174 -1.27 7.37 -8.19
CA ASP A 174 -0.58 8.17 -7.18
C ASP A 174 0.19 7.28 -6.19
N PRO A 175 1.48 7.56 -5.90
CA PRO A 175 2.30 6.72 -5.01
C PRO A 175 1.84 6.61 -3.55
N ARG A 176 0.81 7.36 -3.14
CA ARG A 176 0.14 7.25 -1.83
C ARG A 176 -1.04 6.28 -1.86
N MET A 177 -1.55 5.94 -3.04
CA MET A 177 -2.71 5.07 -3.19
C MET A 177 -2.34 3.60 -2.94
N PRO A 178 -3.22 2.82 -2.28
CA PRO A 178 -3.02 1.39 -2.05
C PRO A 178 -3.28 0.53 -3.30
N THR A 179 -3.37 1.14 -4.47
CA THR A 179 -3.54 0.47 -5.75
C THR A 179 -2.23 -0.19 -6.19
N ILE A 180 -2.31 -1.29 -6.94
CA ILE A 180 -1.10 -1.94 -7.48
C ILE A 180 -0.31 -0.98 -8.39
N SER A 181 -1.01 -0.13 -9.15
CA SER A 181 -0.39 0.92 -9.97
C SER A 181 0.34 1.97 -9.12
N GLY A 182 -0.29 2.44 -8.04
CA GLY A 182 0.29 3.40 -7.10
C GLY A 182 1.51 2.81 -6.39
N MET A 183 1.39 1.61 -5.83
CA MET A 183 2.51 0.88 -5.22
C MET A 183 3.66 0.65 -6.21
N ARG A 184 3.38 0.29 -7.47
CA ARG A 184 4.43 0.14 -8.49
C ARG A 184 5.13 1.48 -8.78
N ARG A 185 4.37 2.57 -8.94
CA ARG A 185 4.93 3.92 -9.17
C ARG A 185 5.72 4.43 -7.95
N ARG A 186 5.27 4.06 -6.75
CA ARG A 186 5.98 4.28 -5.48
C ARG A 186 7.32 3.56 -5.43
N GLY A 187 7.49 2.49 -6.21
CA GLY A 187 8.70 1.69 -6.30
C GLY A 187 8.58 0.30 -5.69
N TYR A 188 7.39 -0.14 -5.25
CA TYR A 188 7.23 -1.46 -4.67
C TYR A 188 7.42 -2.54 -5.74
N THR A 189 8.23 -3.55 -5.43
CA THR A 189 8.44 -4.68 -6.34
C THR A 189 7.31 -5.70 -6.22
N LYS A 190 7.12 -6.49 -7.29
CA LYS A 190 6.20 -7.62 -7.27
C LYS A 190 6.62 -8.68 -6.25
N GLU A 191 7.93 -8.85 -6.01
CA GLU A 191 8.44 -9.78 -5.01
C GLU A 191 8.07 -9.34 -3.59
N ALA A 192 8.20 -8.05 -3.26
CA ALA A 192 7.83 -7.52 -1.96
C ALA A 192 6.33 -7.68 -1.66
N ILE A 193 5.46 -7.41 -2.65
CA ILE A 193 4.01 -7.57 -2.51
C ILE A 193 3.64 -9.05 -2.32
N LYS A 194 4.27 -9.96 -3.07
CA LYS A 194 4.07 -11.41 -2.89
C LYS A 194 4.53 -11.88 -1.51
N ASP A 195 5.69 -11.43 -1.05
CA ASP A 195 6.20 -11.74 0.29
C ASP A 195 5.26 -11.22 1.39
N PHE A 196 4.73 -10.01 1.23
CA PHE A 196 3.71 -9.45 2.12
C PHE A 196 2.45 -10.34 2.17
N CYS A 197 1.89 -10.72 1.02
CA CYS A 197 0.73 -11.62 0.96
C CYS A 197 1.01 -12.98 1.63
N ASN A 198 2.22 -13.54 1.44
CA ASN A 198 2.62 -14.79 2.08
C ASN A 198 2.70 -14.68 3.60
N LYS A 199 3.27 -13.58 4.12
CA LYS A 199 3.41 -13.31 5.56
C LYS A 199 2.06 -13.02 6.23
N VAL A 200 1.14 -12.33 5.55
CA VAL A 200 -0.23 -12.11 6.04
C VAL A 200 -1.00 -13.44 6.12
N GLY A 201 -0.87 -14.27 5.08
CA GLY A 201 -1.58 -15.55 4.99
C GLY A 201 -3.08 -15.39 4.72
N VAL A 202 -3.79 -16.52 4.76
CA VAL A 202 -5.23 -16.59 4.46
C VAL A 202 -5.96 -17.16 5.65
N ALA A 203 -7.00 -16.47 6.12
CA ALA A 203 -7.82 -16.87 7.26
C ALA A 203 -9.29 -16.47 7.05
N LYS A 204 -10.22 -17.07 7.81
CA LYS A 204 -11.64 -16.68 7.85
C LYS A 204 -11.96 -15.63 8.93
N ARG A 205 -10.96 -15.08 9.62
CA ARG A 205 -11.15 -14.03 10.63
C ARG A 205 -10.66 -12.71 10.06
N GLU A 206 -11.49 -11.68 10.16
CA GLU A 206 -11.08 -10.33 9.83
C GLU A 206 -9.90 -9.88 10.68
N ASN A 207 -8.96 -9.21 10.04
CA ASN A 207 -7.76 -8.73 10.71
C ASN A 207 -7.30 -7.41 10.08
N MET A 208 -6.76 -6.53 10.92
CA MET A 208 -6.15 -5.28 10.49
C MET A 208 -4.64 -5.48 10.49
N ILE A 209 -4.03 -5.53 9.30
CA ILE A 209 -2.60 -5.75 9.15
C ILE A 209 -1.84 -4.43 9.36
N PRO A 210 -0.81 -4.38 10.22
CA PRO A 210 0.00 -3.18 10.37
C PRO A 210 0.72 -2.82 9.06
N PHE A 211 0.62 -1.56 8.63
CA PHE A 211 1.31 -1.01 7.46
C PHE A 211 2.82 -1.27 7.49
N GLU A 212 3.42 -1.26 8.68
CA GLU A 212 4.86 -1.45 8.85
C GLU A 212 5.32 -2.87 8.48
N LEU A 213 4.40 -3.85 8.35
CA LEU A 213 4.74 -5.18 7.79
C LEU A 213 4.98 -5.09 6.28
N LEU A 214 4.15 -4.31 5.57
CA LEU A 214 4.32 -4.06 4.13
C LEU A 214 5.64 -3.34 3.87
N GLU A 215 5.94 -2.30 4.64
CA GLU A 215 7.24 -1.60 4.54
C GLU A 215 8.43 -2.51 4.82
N LEU A 216 8.30 -3.44 5.77
CA LEU A 216 9.36 -4.41 6.06
C LEU A 216 9.65 -5.29 4.83
N CYS A 217 8.61 -5.85 4.20
CA CYS A 217 8.75 -6.67 2.99
C CYS A 217 9.43 -5.89 1.86
N VAL A 218 9.02 -4.64 1.65
CA VAL A 218 9.61 -3.76 0.64
C VAL A 218 11.08 -3.48 0.96
N ARG A 219 11.40 -3.14 2.21
CA ARG A 219 12.77 -2.85 2.64
C ARG A 219 13.70 -4.05 2.48
N GLU A 220 13.23 -5.25 2.82
CA GLU A 220 14.02 -6.48 2.69
C GLU A 220 14.31 -6.85 1.23
N ASP A 221 13.36 -6.60 0.33
CA ASP A 221 13.57 -6.82 -1.10
C ASP A 221 14.52 -5.77 -1.69
N MET A 222 14.32 -4.49 -1.32
CA MET A 222 15.13 -3.39 -1.80
C MET A 222 16.58 -3.45 -1.34
N ASP A 223 16.84 -3.83 -0.08
CA ASP A 223 18.21 -3.96 0.43
C ASP A 223 19.04 -4.98 -0.38
N LYS A 224 18.42 -5.96 -1.02
CA LYS A 224 19.14 -6.94 -1.86
C LYS A 224 19.46 -6.42 -3.26
N LYS A 225 18.63 -5.52 -3.79
CA LYS A 225 18.63 -5.15 -5.22
C LYS A 225 19.16 -3.74 -5.48
N ALA A 226 19.00 -2.81 -4.52
CA ALA A 226 19.22 -1.39 -4.76
C ALA A 226 20.70 -1.04 -4.88
N ILE A 227 21.07 -0.11 -5.76
CA ILE A 227 22.45 0.45 -5.75
C ILE A 227 22.51 1.63 -4.77
N ARG A 228 23.63 1.76 -4.04
CA ARG A 228 23.82 2.74 -2.96
C ARG A 228 24.45 3.99 -3.54
N LEU A 229 23.67 5.06 -3.63
CA LEU A 229 24.09 6.35 -4.18
C LEU A 229 24.05 7.45 -3.11
N PHE A 230 24.69 8.57 -3.41
CA PHE A 230 24.51 9.79 -2.63
C PHE A 230 23.42 10.68 -3.24
N ALA A 231 22.60 11.22 -2.36
CA ALA A 231 21.66 12.29 -2.64
C ALA A 231 21.64 13.20 -1.42
N ILE A 232 21.60 14.51 -1.65
CA ILE A 232 21.50 15.52 -0.63
C ILE A 232 20.12 16.16 -0.78
N VAL A 233 19.21 15.89 0.14
CA VAL A 233 17.79 16.31 0.02
C VAL A 233 17.66 17.79 0.33
N LYS A 234 18.37 18.26 1.37
CA LYS A 234 18.46 19.68 1.74
C LYS A 234 19.92 20.15 1.63
N PRO A 235 20.35 20.68 0.48
CA PRO A 235 21.76 20.98 0.26
C PRO A 235 22.26 22.14 1.12
N LEU A 236 23.29 21.85 1.94
CA LEU A 236 24.09 22.84 2.64
C LEU A 236 25.52 22.84 2.06
N LYS A 237 25.97 24.01 1.60
CA LYS A 237 27.26 24.18 0.95
C LYS A 237 28.41 24.16 1.96
N ILE A 238 29.49 23.47 1.60
CA ILE A 238 30.76 23.49 2.33
C ILE A 238 31.89 23.92 1.40
N ILE A 239 32.75 24.81 1.87
CA ILE A 239 34.03 25.12 1.25
C ILE A 239 35.17 24.53 2.08
N ILE A 240 36.00 23.70 1.44
CA ILE A 240 37.22 23.18 2.03
C ILE A 240 38.34 24.21 1.88
N THR A 241 38.74 24.83 2.99
CA THR A 241 39.64 26.00 2.99
C THR A 241 41.10 25.63 2.72
N ASN A 242 41.55 24.47 3.19
CA ASN A 242 42.90 23.95 2.99
C ASN A 242 43.02 22.98 1.80
N TYR A 243 42.10 23.05 0.83
CA TYR A 243 42.13 22.21 -0.38
C TYR A 243 43.37 22.48 -1.23
N ASP A 244 44.19 21.45 -1.47
CA ASP A 244 45.38 21.57 -2.31
C ASP A 244 45.01 21.46 -3.80
N GLN A 245 45.03 22.59 -4.49
CA GLN A 245 44.72 22.70 -5.93
C GLN A 245 45.77 22.02 -6.82
N THR A 246 47.01 21.86 -6.36
CA THR A 246 48.07 21.23 -7.17
C THR A 246 47.78 19.75 -7.41
N LEU A 247 47.03 19.12 -6.51
CA LEU A 247 46.63 17.71 -6.58
C LEU A 247 45.31 17.49 -7.34
N GLU A 248 44.64 18.54 -7.82
CA GLU A 248 43.30 18.46 -8.43
C GLU A 248 43.26 17.60 -9.72
N ASN A 249 44.37 17.57 -10.45
CA ASN A 249 44.54 16.75 -11.66
C ASN A 249 45.13 15.36 -11.39
N SER A 250 45.41 15.03 -10.13
CA SER A 250 45.88 13.71 -9.71
C SER A 250 44.72 12.83 -9.24
N ASP A 251 44.94 11.51 -9.19
CA ASP A 251 43.97 10.56 -8.64
C ASP A 251 43.81 10.67 -7.09
N PHE A 252 44.53 11.60 -6.44
CA PHE A 252 44.50 11.75 -4.99
C PHE A 252 43.09 12.06 -4.45
N TYR A 253 42.30 12.86 -5.17
CA TYR A 253 40.93 13.20 -4.77
C TYR A 253 39.87 12.26 -5.33
N ASP A 254 40.29 11.22 -6.05
CA ASP A 254 39.37 10.23 -6.53
C ASP A 254 39.00 9.24 -5.43
N ILE A 255 37.70 9.12 -5.21
CA ILE A 255 37.07 8.29 -4.20
C ILE A 255 36.35 7.15 -4.90
N ILE A 256 36.64 5.92 -4.49
CA ILE A 256 35.97 4.74 -5.04
C ILE A 256 34.88 4.32 -4.04
N ALA A 257 33.63 4.38 -4.47
CA ALA A 257 32.46 4.00 -3.70
C ALA A 257 31.90 2.66 -4.20
N LEU A 258 31.63 1.72 -3.29
CA LEU A 258 30.99 0.46 -3.64
C LEU A 258 29.51 0.70 -3.94
N ASN A 259 28.99 0.05 -4.97
CA ASN A 259 27.56 0.14 -5.32
C ASN A 259 26.68 -0.63 -4.33
N HIS A 260 27.23 -1.63 -3.64
CA HIS A 260 26.56 -2.32 -2.54
C HIS A 260 27.60 -2.76 -1.50
N PRO A 261 27.38 -2.51 -0.19
CA PRO A 261 28.35 -2.90 0.85
C PRO A 261 28.60 -4.42 0.95
N LYS A 262 27.57 -5.25 0.70
CA LYS A 262 27.65 -6.71 0.84
C LYS A 262 27.84 -7.44 -0.49
N ASN A 263 27.52 -6.80 -1.61
CA ASN A 263 27.57 -7.42 -2.94
C ASN A 263 28.61 -6.73 -3.83
N LYS A 264 29.80 -7.34 -3.94
CA LYS A 264 30.89 -6.84 -4.78
C LYS A 264 30.61 -6.96 -6.28
N GLU A 265 29.70 -7.85 -6.69
CA GLU A 265 29.35 -8.08 -8.10
C GLU A 265 28.61 -6.89 -8.71
N MET A 266 27.97 -6.05 -7.88
CA MET A 266 27.34 -4.80 -8.33
C MET A 266 28.35 -3.70 -8.70
N GLY A 267 29.64 -3.98 -8.54
CA GLY A 267 30.73 -3.09 -8.93
C GLY A 267 30.93 -1.89 -8.01
N GLN A 268 31.66 -0.93 -8.53
CA GLN A 268 32.05 0.28 -7.84
C GLN A 268 31.99 1.47 -8.79
N ARG A 269 31.95 2.68 -8.24
CA ARG A 269 31.92 3.92 -8.99
C ARG A 269 32.91 4.92 -8.42
N LYS A 270 33.32 5.86 -9.27
CA LYS A 270 34.30 6.89 -8.94
C LYS A 270 33.56 8.20 -8.63
N ILE A 271 33.89 8.82 -7.51
CA ILE A 271 33.36 10.11 -7.03
C ILE A 271 34.57 11.01 -6.79
N LYS A 272 34.53 12.27 -7.23
CA LYS A 272 35.63 13.21 -7.00
C LYS A 272 35.38 14.03 -5.74
N PHE A 273 36.40 14.14 -4.87
CA PHE A 273 36.42 15.10 -3.77
C PHE A 273 36.89 16.46 -4.27
N GLU A 274 36.15 17.50 -3.93
CA GLU A 274 36.30 18.84 -4.52
C GLU A 274 36.42 19.89 -3.42
N LYS A 275 36.89 21.09 -3.78
CA LYS A 275 36.91 22.24 -2.87
C LYS A 275 35.51 22.63 -2.40
N GLU A 276 34.54 22.56 -3.30
CA GLU A 276 33.13 22.84 -3.01
C GLU A 276 32.35 21.51 -2.95
N ILE A 277 31.78 21.21 -1.80
CA ILE A 277 30.95 20.03 -1.57
C ILE A 277 29.62 20.42 -0.94
N TYR A 278 28.66 19.51 -1.00
CA TYR A 278 27.37 19.63 -0.33
C TYR A 278 27.18 18.49 0.67
N ILE A 279 26.57 18.82 1.79
CA ILE A 279 26.04 17.86 2.78
C ILE A 279 24.55 18.14 2.99
N ASP A 280 23.86 17.23 3.66
CA ASP A 280 22.48 17.52 4.06
C ASP A 280 22.47 18.52 5.22
N GLN A 281 21.52 19.47 5.19
CA GLN A 281 21.36 20.46 6.24
C GLN A 281 21.11 19.81 7.60
N ASP A 282 20.42 18.65 7.63
CA ASP A 282 20.15 17.89 8.85
C ASP A 282 21.43 17.25 9.45
N ASP A 283 22.55 17.24 8.71
CA ASP A 283 23.86 16.76 9.18
C ASP A 283 24.70 17.85 9.88
N PHE A 284 24.19 19.09 10.01
CA PHE A 284 24.84 20.17 10.74
C PHE A 284 23.94 20.78 11.82
N GLN A 285 24.51 20.98 13.02
CA GLN A 285 23.87 21.77 14.09
C GLN A 285 24.87 22.74 14.70
N GLU A 286 24.52 24.03 14.74
CA GLU A 286 25.35 25.05 15.38
C GLU A 286 25.42 24.86 16.90
N LYS A 287 24.28 24.48 17.51
CA LYS A 287 24.17 24.11 18.92
C LYS A 287 23.76 22.64 18.99
N PRO A 288 24.73 21.70 19.02
CA PRO A 288 24.42 20.29 18.97
C PRO A 288 23.79 19.81 20.29
N GLU A 289 22.75 19.00 20.19
CA GLU A 289 22.19 18.26 21.33
C GLU A 289 23.16 17.17 21.81
N GLU A 290 22.95 16.61 23.00
CA GLU A 290 23.85 15.59 23.59
C GLU A 290 24.05 14.36 22.67
N ASN A 291 22.99 13.94 21.99
CA ASN A 291 22.98 12.78 21.08
C ASN A 291 23.33 13.13 19.63
N PHE A 292 23.65 14.39 19.35
CA PHE A 292 24.09 14.81 18.02
C PHE A 292 25.60 14.64 17.88
N HIS A 293 26.02 13.80 16.95
CA HIS A 293 27.42 13.42 16.70
C HIS A 293 27.92 13.80 15.31
N ARG A 294 27.05 14.41 14.48
CA ARG A 294 27.42 14.89 13.14
C ARG A 294 28.13 16.26 13.26
N LEU A 295 28.18 17.01 12.17
CA LEU A 295 29.01 18.21 12.07
C LEU A 295 28.48 19.34 12.95
N ALA A 296 29.37 19.97 13.71
CA ALA A 296 29.07 21.12 14.55
C ALA A 296 30.31 22.04 14.56
N PRO A 297 30.19 23.30 15.01
CA PRO A 297 31.34 24.18 15.13
C PRO A 297 32.48 23.53 15.92
N ASN A 298 33.70 23.57 15.37
CA ASN A 298 34.91 22.95 15.92
C ASN A 298 34.84 21.43 16.12
N ARG A 299 33.93 20.74 15.42
CA ARG A 299 33.79 19.28 15.48
C ARG A 299 34.17 18.64 14.16
N THR A 300 34.85 17.50 14.26
CA THR A 300 35.24 16.68 13.11
C THR A 300 34.21 15.61 12.81
N VAL A 301 33.91 15.40 11.53
CA VAL A 301 33.07 14.31 11.01
C VAL A 301 33.76 13.60 9.86
N ARG A 302 33.45 12.32 9.66
CA ARG A 302 33.95 11.57 8.50
C ARG A 302 33.02 11.74 7.32
N LEU A 303 33.56 12.09 6.16
CA LEU A 303 32.85 11.99 4.90
C LEU A 303 32.89 10.54 4.40
N ARG A 304 31.73 10.00 4.03
CA ARG A 304 31.59 8.62 3.58
C ARG A 304 32.54 8.33 2.40
N TYR A 305 33.37 7.28 2.54
CA TYR A 305 34.44 6.88 1.61
C TYR A 305 35.61 7.86 1.43
N ALA A 306 35.57 9.05 2.04
CA ALA A 306 36.53 10.11 1.80
C ALA A 306 37.30 10.47 3.08
N PHE A 307 37.55 11.77 3.28
CA PHE A 307 38.37 12.33 4.35
C PHE A 307 37.52 12.72 5.58
N CYS A 308 38.17 12.95 6.71
CA CYS A 308 37.57 13.66 7.83
C CYS A 308 37.63 15.16 7.58
N ILE A 309 36.55 15.88 7.92
CA ILE A 309 36.47 17.34 7.84
C ILE A 309 36.12 17.94 9.20
N THR A 310 36.62 19.13 9.49
CA THR A 310 36.35 19.89 10.72
C THR A 310 35.74 21.23 10.37
N CYS A 311 34.60 21.58 10.97
CA CYS A 311 33.96 22.88 10.74
C CYS A 311 34.66 23.97 11.54
N ASN A 312 35.21 24.98 10.84
CA ASN A 312 35.94 26.08 11.46
C ASN A 312 35.08 27.35 11.53
N GLU A 313 34.27 27.61 10.51
CA GLU A 313 33.48 28.84 10.40
C GLU A 313 32.09 28.53 9.82
N VAL A 314 31.08 29.26 10.32
CA VAL A 314 29.68 29.16 9.90
C VAL A 314 29.28 30.50 9.30
N ILE A 315 28.97 30.51 8.01
CA ILE A 315 28.52 31.71 7.31
C ILE A 315 27.00 31.71 7.28
N LYS A 316 26.43 32.83 7.72
CA LYS A 316 24.99 33.07 7.74
C LYS A 316 24.63 34.21 6.80
N ASP A 317 23.43 34.12 6.25
CA ASP A 317 22.82 35.21 5.50
C ASP A 317 22.49 36.38 6.44
N GLU A 318 22.83 37.60 6.03
CA GLU A 318 22.73 38.81 6.86
C GLU A 318 21.28 39.17 7.21
N ASN A 319 20.32 38.84 6.34
CA ASN A 319 18.92 39.21 6.50
C ASN A 319 18.10 38.13 7.21
N THR A 320 18.29 36.87 6.80
CA THR A 320 17.48 35.73 7.27
C THR A 320 18.10 35.00 8.45
N LYS A 321 19.38 35.27 8.75
CA LYS A 321 20.20 34.54 9.74
C LYS A 321 20.30 33.03 9.48
N GLN A 322 19.88 32.57 8.30
CA GLN A 322 19.99 31.17 7.91
C GLN A 322 21.43 30.83 7.55
N ILE A 323 21.84 29.60 7.84
CA ILE A 323 23.18 29.11 7.52
C ILE A 323 23.23 28.80 6.02
N ILE A 324 24.13 29.45 5.29
CA ILE A 324 24.25 29.32 3.85
C ILE A 324 25.51 28.56 3.42
N GLU A 325 26.57 28.64 4.23
CA GLU A 325 27.85 28.03 3.90
C GLU A 325 28.62 27.68 5.18
N LEU A 326 29.30 26.53 5.16
CA LEU A 326 30.27 26.16 6.18
C LEU A 326 31.66 26.18 5.58
N ARG A 327 32.65 26.67 6.33
CA ARG A 327 34.05 26.56 5.95
C ARG A 327 34.72 25.53 6.84
N CYS A 328 35.30 24.53 6.19
CA CYS A 328 35.89 23.39 6.87
C CYS A 328 37.32 23.16 6.39
N THR A 329 38.14 22.57 7.24
CA THR A 329 39.40 21.95 6.82
C THR A 329 39.22 20.45 6.68
N TYR A 330 40.00 19.81 5.80
CA TYR A 330 40.10 18.35 5.71
C TYR A 330 41.48 17.86 6.15
N ASP A 331 41.57 16.61 6.58
CA ASP A 331 42.84 15.95 6.91
C ASP A 331 43.25 14.97 5.78
N PRO A 332 44.32 15.26 5.02
CA PRO A 332 44.79 14.42 3.91
C PRO A 332 45.16 12.98 4.31
N THR A 333 45.58 12.77 5.57
CA THR A 333 46.01 11.45 6.07
C THR A 333 44.83 10.52 6.34
N THR A 334 43.61 11.06 6.42
CA THR A 334 42.40 10.32 6.82
C THR A 334 41.62 9.72 5.66
N LYS A 335 42.17 9.73 4.44
CA LYS A 335 41.53 9.14 3.25
C LYS A 335 41.13 7.70 3.55
N SER A 336 39.84 7.41 3.48
CA SER A 336 39.34 6.06 3.73
C SER A 336 39.89 5.09 2.69
N SER A 337 40.74 4.14 3.09
CA SER A 337 41.02 2.96 2.29
C SER A 337 39.86 1.96 2.44
N HIS A 338 39.63 1.12 1.43
CA HIS A 338 38.49 0.20 1.32
C HIS A 338 38.32 -0.84 2.44
N VAL A 339 39.15 -0.85 3.49
CA VAL A 339 39.40 -2.05 4.32
C VAL A 339 38.75 -2.02 5.72
N SER A 340 38.18 -0.92 6.20
CA SER A 340 37.62 -0.92 7.57
C SER A 340 36.35 -0.10 7.72
N MET A 341 35.24 -0.71 7.30
CA MET A 341 33.91 -0.26 7.71
C MET A 341 33.30 -1.10 8.83
N ASP A 342 33.85 -2.27 9.13
CA ASP A 342 33.26 -3.20 10.10
C ASP A 342 33.75 -3.00 11.54
N ASN A 343 34.62 -2.03 11.82
CA ASN A 343 35.00 -1.71 13.18
C ASN A 343 35.07 -0.20 13.40
N VAL A 344 34.05 0.35 14.06
CA VAL A 344 34.22 1.54 14.93
C VAL A 344 35.02 1.10 16.17
N SER A 345 36.21 0.55 15.96
CA SER A 345 37.22 0.30 16.98
C SER A 345 38.56 0.05 16.28
N ASN A 346 39.46 1.03 16.45
CA ASN A 346 40.91 0.91 16.34
C ASN A 346 41.46 0.38 15.00
N HIS A 347 41.85 1.29 14.11
CA HIS A 347 42.95 1.00 13.19
C HIS A 347 44.15 1.86 13.53
N THR A 348 45.12 1.21 14.18
CA THR A 348 46.55 1.50 14.05
C THR A 348 46.97 1.13 12.62
N GLY A 349 47.27 2.11 11.78
CA GLY A 349 48.14 1.93 10.62
C GLY A 349 49.60 1.78 11.07
N PRO A 350 50.52 1.32 10.21
CA PRO A 350 51.89 0.98 10.57
C PRO A 350 52.78 2.23 10.59
N THR A 351 52.46 3.20 11.43
CA THR A 351 53.40 4.23 11.91
C THR A 351 52.93 4.63 13.31
N GLY A 352 53.87 4.75 14.25
CA GLY A 352 53.61 4.86 15.69
C GLY A 352 52.69 6.00 16.14
N PRO A 353 52.39 6.07 17.45
CA PRO A 353 51.37 6.95 17.99
C PRO A 353 51.81 8.41 17.85
N THR A 354 51.28 9.08 16.83
CA THR A 354 51.33 10.53 16.72
C THR A 354 50.05 11.10 17.32
N GLU A 355 50.24 12.22 18.02
CA GLU A 355 49.36 12.81 19.01
C GLU A 355 47.98 13.21 18.45
N ASN A 356 46.93 12.99 19.25
CA ASN A 356 45.62 13.67 19.17
C ASN A 356 44.72 13.47 17.92
N ILE A 357 44.55 12.24 17.41
CA ILE A 357 43.38 11.96 16.54
C ILE A 357 42.14 11.77 17.44
N GLN A 358 41.38 12.86 17.61
CA GLN A 358 40.09 12.85 18.29
C GLN A 358 39.18 11.80 17.64
N LYS A 359 38.66 10.84 18.43
CA LYS A 359 37.84 9.73 17.91
C LYS A 359 36.58 10.27 17.22
N VAL A 360 36.55 10.20 15.89
CA VAL A 360 35.41 10.66 15.08
C VAL A 360 34.20 9.76 15.32
N LYS A 361 33.09 10.36 15.75
CA LYS A 361 31.89 9.62 16.21
C LYS A 361 30.83 9.37 15.14
N ALA A 362 30.88 10.07 14.01
CA ALA A 362 29.87 9.93 12.95
C ALA A 362 30.46 10.00 11.55
N THR A 363 29.75 9.39 10.61
CA THR A 363 30.03 9.47 9.16
C THR A 363 28.81 10.05 8.46
N ILE A 364 29.03 11.02 7.59
CA ILE A 364 27.98 11.69 6.81
C ILE A 364 28.18 11.47 5.30
N HIS A 365 27.08 11.58 4.57
CA HIS A 365 27.09 11.51 3.11
C HIS A 365 27.32 12.92 2.56
N TRP A 366 27.89 13.00 1.36
CA TRP A 366 28.35 14.25 0.77
C TRP A 366 28.43 14.10 -0.75
N MET A 367 28.49 15.22 -1.46
CA MET A 367 28.73 15.23 -2.90
C MET A 367 29.58 16.42 -3.32
N GLY A 368 30.51 16.21 -4.25
CA GLY A 368 31.19 17.29 -4.96
C GLY A 368 30.23 18.06 -5.87
N LYS A 369 30.49 19.36 -6.04
CA LYS A 369 29.67 20.24 -6.89
C LYS A 369 29.56 19.73 -8.32
N ASN A 370 30.66 19.36 -8.97
CA ASN A 370 30.62 18.92 -10.37
C ASN A 370 30.10 17.48 -10.54
N ASN A 371 30.18 16.66 -9.49
CA ASN A 371 29.63 15.30 -9.49
C ASN A 371 28.14 15.23 -9.12
N SER A 372 27.46 16.38 -9.03
CA SER A 372 26.05 16.48 -8.64
C SER A 372 25.21 17.16 -9.71
N HIS A 373 23.91 16.87 -9.71
CA HIS A 373 22.92 17.64 -10.46
C HIS A 373 21.63 17.79 -9.67
N VAL A 374 20.86 18.82 -10.01
CA VAL A 374 19.60 19.14 -9.33
C VAL A 374 18.58 18.04 -9.59
N SER A 375 17.84 17.68 -8.55
CA SER A 375 16.79 16.67 -8.61
C SER A 375 15.65 16.99 -7.66
N GLU A 376 14.46 16.50 -7.99
CA GLU A 376 13.29 16.55 -7.12
C GLU A 376 13.17 15.25 -6.33
N PHE A 377 13.02 15.36 -5.01
CA PHE A 377 12.77 14.23 -4.11
C PHE A 377 11.36 14.33 -3.55
N ARG A 378 10.52 13.34 -3.86
CA ARG A 378 9.16 13.22 -3.35
C ARG A 378 9.16 12.28 -2.16
N MET A 379 9.07 12.88 -0.98
CA MET A 379 9.05 12.18 0.31
C MET A 379 7.60 11.96 0.66
N TYR A 380 7.18 10.70 0.66
CA TYR A 380 5.80 10.37 0.93
C TYR A 380 5.67 9.64 2.26
N ASP A 381 4.55 9.87 2.93
CA ASP A 381 4.17 9.23 4.18
C ASP A 381 2.81 8.53 4.04
N LYS A 382 2.30 7.98 5.14
CA LYS A 382 0.96 7.42 5.28
C LYS A 382 -0.08 8.44 4.82
N LEU A 383 -1.02 7.99 3.98
CA LEU A 383 -2.08 8.84 3.44
C LEU A 383 -3.08 9.28 4.51
N PHE A 384 -3.24 8.47 5.56
CA PHE A 384 -4.11 8.76 6.69
C PHE A 384 -3.32 8.84 7.99
N THR A 385 -3.77 9.70 8.91
CA THR A 385 -3.18 9.86 10.25
C THR A 385 -3.75 8.87 11.27
N LYS A 386 -4.96 8.35 11.05
CA LYS A 386 -5.63 7.34 11.90
C LYS A 386 -5.33 5.92 11.38
N PRO A 387 -4.95 4.94 12.25
CA PRO A 387 -4.71 3.56 11.84
C PRO A 387 -5.91 2.89 11.16
N ASN A 388 -7.12 3.14 11.66
CA ASN A 388 -8.36 2.78 10.98
C ASN A 388 -9.13 4.06 10.64
N PRO A 389 -8.98 4.61 9.42
CA PRO A 389 -9.66 5.84 9.04
C PRO A 389 -11.19 5.65 8.91
N GLU A 390 -11.66 4.41 8.85
CA GLU A 390 -13.07 4.06 8.63
C GLU A 390 -13.86 3.82 9.93
N SER A 391 -13.21 3.77 11.10
CA SER A 391 -13.91 3.51 12.36
C SER A 391 -14.41 4.80 13.03
N ASP A 392 -15.69 4.79 13.41
CA ASP A 392 -16.39 5.88 14.12
C ASP A 392 -16.15 5.89 15.65
N GLY A 393 -15.35 4.96 16.17
CA GLY A 393 -15.06 4.83 17.61
C GLY A 393 -14.11 5.90 18.17
N ASP A 394 -14.38 6.24 19.44
CA ASP A 394 -13.74 7.22 20.35
C ASP A 394 -12.25 7.47 20.09
N ASP A 395 -11.87 8.75 20.08
CA ASP A 395 -10.51 9.24 19.85
C ASP A 395 -9.54 8.92 21.01
N ASN A 396 -9.93 8.04 21.94
CA ASN A 396 -9.11 7.55 23.05
C ASN A 396 -8.68 6.09 22.80
N ILE A 397 -7.77 5.88 21.86
CA ILE A 397 -6.82 4.77 22.02
C ILE A 397 -5.71 5.33 22.90
N ASP A 398 -5.59 4.77 24.11
CA ASP A 398 -4.61 5.14 25.13
C ASP A 398 -3.27 5.55 24.53
N MET A 399 -2.97 6.85 24.66
CA MET A 399 -1.67 7.43 24.34
C MET A 399 -0.52 6.79 25.14
N GLU A 400 -0.81 5.97 26.16
CA GLU A 400 0.19 5.21 26.91
C GLU A 400 0.86 4.08 26.11
N MET A 401 0.17 3.44 25.15
CA MET A 401 0.83 2.46 24.25
C MET A 401 1.63 3.13 23.13
N LEU A 402 1.37 4.41 22.85
CA LEU A 402 2.11 5.22 21.89
C LEU A 402 3.35 5.88 22.51
N THR A 403 3.38 6.12 23.83
CA THR A 403 4.57 6.65 24.51
C THR A 403 5.72 5.67 24.61
N GLU A 404 5.47 4.35 24.67
CA GLU A 404 6.55 3.35 24.66
C GLU A 404 7.05 2.99 23.25
N GLN A 405 6.23 3.19 22.21
CA GLN A 405 6.61 2.93 20.82
C GLN A 405 7.17 4.16 20.09
N ASN A 406 6.90 5.39 20.57
CA ASN A 406 7.43 6.63 20.00
C ASN A 406 8.81 7.04 20.53
N VAL A 407 9.45 6.28 21.42
CA VAL A 407 10.85 6.52 21.81
C VAL A 407 11.84 6.12 20.69
N LEU A 408 11.39 5.43 19.64
CA LEU A 408 12.26 4.90 18.59
C LEU A 408 12.10 5.54 17.20
N ASN A 409 11.26 6.56 17.06
CA ASN A 409 11.15 7.38 15.85
C ASN A 409 11.02 8.85 16.24
N THR A 410 12.12 9.50 16.60
CA THR A 410 12.22 10.96 16.55
C THR A 410 12.75 11.39 15.18
N PRO A 411 11.96 12.08 14.35
CA PRO A 411 12.50 13.11 13.47
C PRO A 411 13.01 14.26 14.36
N ILE A 412 14.10 14.90 13.95
CA ILE A 412 14.62 16.11 14.59
C ILE A 412 13.49 17.16 14.68
N ASP A 413 13.28 17.71 15.87
CA ASP A 413 12.25 18.71 16.19
C ASP A 413 12.33 19.94 15.27
N VAL A 414 11.28 20.17 14.48
CA VAL A 414 11.05 21.43 13.77
C VAL A 414 10.13 22.30 14.62
N LYS A 415 10.71 23.26 15.34
CA LYS A 415 9.93 24.34 15.96
C LYS A 415 9.28 25.19 14.87
N LYS A 416 7.94 25.26 14.91
CA LYS A 416 7.11 26.14 14.09
C LYS A 416 7.38 27.60 14.45
N GLU A 417 7.99 28.35 13.54
CA GLU A 417 7.82 29.81 13.47
C GLU A 417 6.89 30.15 12.31
N LYS A 418 5.77 30.82 12.64
CA LYS A 418 4.83 31.37 11.67
C LYS A 418 5.48 32.57 10.98
N MET A 419 5.77 32.47 9.69
CA MET A 419 5.91 33.64 8.82
C MET A 419 4.78 33.64 7.80
N ASN A 420 3.88 34.59 7.97
CA ASN A 420 2.91 35.00 6.95
C ASN A 420 3.67 35.62 5.79
N ASN A 421 3.48 35.13 4.57
CA ASN A 421 3.65 35.92 3.36
C ASN A 421 2.63 35.47 2.32
N ASN A 422 1.58 36.28 2.18
CA ASN A 422 0.62 36.21 1.09
C ASN A 422 1.31 36.72 -0.18
N VAL A 423 1.47 35.84 -1.18
CA VAL A 423 1.57 36.27 -2.57
C VAL A 423 0.69 35.34 -3.40
N SER A 424 -0.51 35.84 -3.70
CA SER A 424 -1.45 35.28 -4.66
C SER A 424 -0.90 35.46 -6.07
N ILE A 425 -0.55 34.35 -6.74
CA ILE A 425 -0.33 34.32 -8.18
C ILE A 425 -1.47 33.49 -8.78
N GLN A 426 -2.44 34.18 -9.35
CA GLN A 426 -3.39 33.61 -10.28
C GLN A 426 -2.65 33.22 -11.55
N MET A 427 -2.72 31.94 -11.94
CA MET A 427 -2.51 31.54 -13.32
C MET A 427 -3.73 30.76 -13.80
N ASN A 428 -4.54 31.47 -14.60
CA ASN A 428 -5.38 30.85 -15.61
C ASN A 428 -4.50 30.08 -16.58
N ASN A 429 -4.90 28.87 -16.95
CA ASN A 429 -4.93 28.48 -18.36
C ASN A 429 -5.82 27.26 -18.60
N ASN A 430 -6.80 27.50 -19.47
CA ASN A 430 -7.63 26.54 -20.17
C ASN A 430 -6.77 25.56 -20.98
N ILE A 431 -6.88 24.26 -20.72
CA ILE A 431 -6.68 23.23 -21.75
C ILE A 431 -7.77 22.16 -21.57
N LYS A 432 -8.70 22.13 -22.53
CA LYS A 432 -9.62 21.01 -22.73
C LYS A 432 -8.85 19.83 -23.32
N SER A 433 -8.92 18.67 -22.70
CA SER A 433 -8.65 17.40 -23.39
C SER A 433 -9.59 16.32 -22.89
N ASN A 434 -10.52 15.94 -23.77
CA ASN A 434 -11.41 14.79 -23.67
C ASN A 434 -10.58 13.50 -23.58
N VAL A 435 -10.70 12.75 -22.49
CA VAL A 435 -10.47 11.30 -22.50
C VAL A 435 -11.56 10.62 -21.70
N ASN A 436 -12.17 9.63 -22.36
CA ASN A 436 -13.41 8.96 -22.05
C ASN A 436 -13.14 7.83 -21.03
N THR A 437 -13.77 7.86 -19.85
CA THR A 437 -13.66 6.78 -18.85
C THR A 437 -15.07 6.40 -18.37
N LYS A 438 -15.75 5.56 -19.17
CA LYS A 438 -17.08 5.01 -18.86
C LYS A 438 -17.01 3.48 -18.76
N VAL A 439 -16.58 2.95 -17.61
CA VAL A 439 -16.76 1.51 -17.26
C VAL A 439 -16.94 1.29 -15.74
N VAL A 440 -17.20 2.32 -14.93
CA VAL A 440 -17.25 2.18 -13.45
C VAL A 440 -18.67 2.02 -12.90
N ASP A 441 -19.70 2.35 -13.67
CA ASP A 441 -21.04 2.67 -13.17
C ASP A 441 -21.95 1.49 -12.75
N ALA A 442 -21.53 0.22 -12.89
CA ALA A 442 -22.42 -0.93 -12.67
C ALA A 442 -22.39 -1.50 -11.23
N LEU A 443 -21.30 -1.26 -10.48
CA LEU A 443 -21.19 -1.57 -9.05
C LEU A 443 -21.71 -0.41 -8.19
N ASP A 444 -21.80 0.80 -8.75
CA ASP A 444 -22.20 2.04 -8.05
C ASP A 444 -23.71 2.11 -7.75
N GLU A 445 -24.57 1.36 -8.45
CA GLU A 445 -26.04 1.42 -8.24
C GLU A 445 -26.51 0.64 -7.01
N LEU A 446 -25.74 -0.34 -6.53
CA LEU A 446 -26.05 -1.10 -5.32
C LEU A 446 -25.53 -0.40 -4.06
N ASP A 447 -24.41 0.32 -4.16
CA ASP A 447 -23.82 1.07 -3.04
C ASP A 447 -24.44 2.47 -2.84
N LYS A 448 -25.00 3.09 -3.90
CA LYS A 448 -25.77 4.36 -3.77
C LYS A 448 -27.06 4.19 -2.98
N LYS A 449 -27.73 3.03 -3.13
CA LYS A 449 -28.99 2.74 -2.41
C LYS A 449 -28.79 2.43 -0.92
N ASN A 450 -27.57 2.14 -0.48
CA ASN A 450 -27.25 1.99 0.94
C ASN A 450 -26.90 3.35 1.59
N GLU A 451 -26.44 4.35 0.83
CA GLU A 451 -26.21 5.72 1.35
C GLU A 451 -27.52 6.51 1.49
N GLU A 452 -28.49 6.35 0.59
CA GLU A 452 -29.82 6.97 0.75
C GLU A 452 -30.55 6.49 2.03
N GLU A 453 -30.18 5.31 2.56
CA GLU A 453 -30.73 4.78 3.81
C GLU A 453 -29.95 5.16 5.07
N GLU A 454 -28.68 5.49 4.97
CA GLU A 454 -27.92 6.07 6.08
C GLU A 454 -28.19 7.59 6.21
N GLU A 455 -28.62 8.26 5.13
CA GLU A 455 -28.94 9.69 5.11
C GLU A 455 -30.32 10.04 5.71
N GLU A 456 -31.29 9.12 5.78
CA GLU A 456 -32.63 9.41 6.33
C GLU A 456 -32.75 9.26 7.87
N GLU A 457 -31.77 8.66 8.56
CA GLU A 457 -31.77 8.53 10.04
C GLU A 457 -30.81 9.50 10.77
N GLY A 458 -30.06 10.35 10.04
CA GLY A 458 -29.12 11.30 10.62
C GLY A 458 -29.59 12.75 10.55
N GLY A 459 -30.01 13.32 11.69
CA GLY A 459 -30.37 14.73 11.81
C GLY A 459 -29.28 15.70 11.32
N ASP A 460 -29.75 16.83 10.79
CA ASP A 460 -29.01 17.96 10.24
C ASP A 460 -27.87 18.44 11.17
N ASP A 461 -26.65 17.94 10.94
CA ASP A 461 -25.46 18.49 11.58
C ASP A 461 -24.29 18.49 10.58
N ASN A 462 -23.82 19.69 10.20
CA ASN A 462 -22.77 19.92 9.19
C ASN A 462 -21.40 19.33 9.57
N SER A 463 -21.27 18.76 10.78
CA SER A 463 -20.08 18.06 11.29
C SER A 463 -19.92 16.64 10.72
N SER A 464 -21.01 16.01 10.28
CA SER A 464 -21.06 14.65 9.73
C SER A 464 -20.45 14.52 8.33
N LYS A 465 -20.39 15.62 7.54
CA LYS A 465 -19.90 15.62 6.16
C LYS A 465 -18.40 15.30 6.00
N ILE A 466 -17.59 15.44 7.06
CA ILE A 466 -16.14 15.30 6.94
C ILE A 466 -15.69 13.84 7.12
N GLY A 467 -16.51 12.97 7.73
CA GLY A 467 -16.33 11.51 7.79
C GLY A 467 -14.87 11.05 7.98
N TRP A 468 -14.44 10.08 7.19
CA TRP A 468 -13.06 9.57 7.14
C TRP A 468 -12.05 10.55 6.52
N ARG A 469 -12.52 11.59 5.81
CA ARG A 469 -11.66 12.56 5.10
C ARG A 469 -10.88 13.46 6.06
N LYS A 470 -11.37 13.68 7.28
CA LYS A 470 -10.65 14.48 8.31
C LYS A 470 -9.29 13.90 8.67
N PHE A 471 -9.11 12.60 8.45
CA PHE A 471 -7.87 11.90 8.76
C PHE A 471 -6.86 11.89 7.61
N ILE A 472 -7.13 12.55 6.49
CA ILE A 472 -6.16 12.64 5.39
C ILE A 472 -4.94 13.44 5.88
N ASN A 473 -3.77 12.84 5.74
CA ASN A 473 -2.50 13.44 6.10
C ASN A 473 -2.09 14.49 5.07
N LYS A 474 -2.08 15.76 5.50
CA LYS A 474 -1.67 16.90 4.67
C LYS A 474 -0.18 16.85 4.31
N ASP A 475 0.62 16.21 5.15
CA ASP A 475 2.05 16.02 4.95
C ASP A 475 2.37 14.66 4.31
N SER A 476 1.37 13.98 3.72
CA SER A 476 1.54 12.68 3.03
C SER A 476 2.48 12.75 1.82
N LEU A 477 2.76 13.95 1.32
CA LEU A 477 3.76 14.23 0.28
C LEU A 477 4.45 15.56 0.60
N ILE A 478 5.77 15.49 0.78
CA ILE A 478 6.65 16.65 0.86
C ILE A 478 7.64 16.57 -0.29
N ILE A 479 7.78 17.65 -1.04
CA ILE A 479 8.67 17.73 -2.20
C ILE A 479 9.88 18.59 -1.85
N TYR A 480 11.07 18.04 -2.05
CA TYR A 480 12.33 18.75 -1.89
C TYR A 480 13.04 18.92 -3.23
N LYS A 481 13.73 20.04 -3.40
CA LYS A 481 14.70 20.24 -4.49
C LYS A 481 16.09 20.10 -3.90
N GLY A 482 16.75 19.00 -4.24
CA GLY A 482 18.07 18.68 -3.73
C GLY A 482 19.05 18.38 -4.85
N LEU A 483 20.11 17.68 -4.49
CA LEU A 483 21.16 17.26 -5.39
C LEU A 483 21.24 15.73 -5.39
N VAL A 484 21.54 15.14 -6.54
CA VAL A 484 21.83 13.70 -6.66
C VAL A 484 23.13 13.48 -7.42
N GLU A 485 23.80 12.37 -7.11
CA GLU A 485 25.03 11.97 -7.78
C GLU A 485 24.80 11.77 -9.29
N ASN A 486 25.76 12.18 -10.13
CA ASN A 486 25.69 12.03 -11.59
C ASN A 486 25.51 10.58 -12.06
N TYR A 487 26.00 9.61 -11.29
CA TYR A 487 25.83 8.19 -11.56
C TYR A 487 24.34 7.77 -11.62
N SER A 488 23.42 8.55 -11.02
CA SER A 488 21.98 8.28 -11.09
C SER A 488 21.37 8.42 -12.49
N LYS A 489 22.03 9.11 -13.43
CA LYS A 489 21.50 9.37 -14.79
C LYS A 489 21.28 8.11 -15.60
N GLN A 490 22.07 7.06 -15.37
CA GLN A 490 21.96 5.79 -16.10
C GLN A 490 20.78 4.92 -15.64
N PHE A 491 20.13 5.26 -14.52
CA PHE A 491 19.03 4.47 -13.98
C PHE A 491 17.71 4.80 -14.67
N ASN A 492 16.94 3.74 -14.91
CA ASN A 492 15.63 3.79 -15.54
C ASN A 492 14.52 3.98 -14.50
N VAL A 493 13.34 4.35 -14.98
CA VAL A 493 12.13 4.40 -14.16
C VAL A 493 11.84 3.02 -13.57
N GLY A 494 11.65 2.93 -12.26
CA GLY A 494 11.41 1.67 -11.56
C GLY A 494 12.65 0.97 -11.02
N ASP A 495 13.86 1.40 -11.40
CA ASP A 495 15.09 0.81 -10.84
C ASP A 495 15.21 1.13 -9.34
N PRO A 496 15.62 0.17 -8.51
CA PRO A 496 15.77 0.36 -7.08
C PRO A 496 17.08 1.07 -6.76
N ILE A 497 17.00 2.18 -6.02
CA ILE A 497 18.15 2.95 -5.55
C ILE A 497 18.04 3.10 -4.04
N GLN A 498 19.15 3.01 -3.34
CA GLN A 498 19.23 3.42 -1.94
C GLN A 498 20.05 4.69 -1.87
N PHE A 499 19.43 5.79 -1.43
CA PHE A 499 20.19 6.97 -1.05
C PHE A 499 20.67 6.78 0.38
N GLU A 500 21.99 6.78 0.55
CA GLU A 500 22.66 6.51 1.81
C GLU A 500 22.12 7.41 2.91
N ARG A 501 21.74 6.80 4.05
CA ARG A 501 21.13 7.46 5.22
C ARG A 501 19.76 8.12 5.01
N VAL A 502 19.21 8.10 3.80
CA VAL A 502 17.88 8.68 3.52
C VAL A 502 16.82 7.57 3.43
N GLY A 503 16.96 6.65 2.47
CA GLY A 503 15.86 5.75 2.11
C GLY A 503 16.12 4.95 0.86
N PHE A 504 15.16 4.08 0.54
CA PHE A 504 15.05 3.46 -0.78
C PHE A 504 14.15 4.30 -1.66
N PHE A 505 14.57 4.51 -2.90
CA PHE A 505 13.95 5.37 -3.88
C PHE A 505 13.82 4.65 -5.22
N THR A 506 12.96 5.21 -6.06
CA THR A 506 12.94 4.89 -7.49
C THR A 506 12.74 6.15 -8.31
N LYS A 507 13.26 6.15 -9.54
CA LYS A 507 13.06 7.24 -10.49
C LYS A 507 11.60 7.22 -10.98
N ASP A 508 10.91 8.34 -10.89
CA ASP A 508 9.51 8.46 -11.32
C ASP A 508 9.41 8.72 -12.84
N LYS A 509 8.28 8.35 -13.43
CA LYS A 509 7.97 8.60 -14.84
C LYS A 509 7.90 10.09 -15.20
N ASP A 510 7.69 10.97 -14.22
CA ASP A 510 7.70 12.43 -14.39
C ASP A 510 9.13 13.00 -14.57
N SER A 511 10.17 12.15 -14.45
CA SER A 511 11.56 12.56 -14.65
C SER A 511 11.80 13.09 -16.06
N THR A 512 12.51 14.21 -16.15
CA THR A 512 13.00 14.76 -17.42
C THR A 512 14.52 14.60 -17.52
N LEU A 513 15.11 14.90 -18.69
CA LEU A 513 16.56 14.88 -18.87
C LEU A 513 17.28 15.93 -18.01
N THR A 514 16.62 17.05 -17.71
CA THR A 514 17.19 18.18 -16.96
C THR A 514 16.87 18.11 -15.47
N LEU A 515 15.74 17.52 -15.09
CA LEU A 515 15.30 17.36 -13.71
C LEU A 515 14.77 15.94 -13.48
N PRO A 516 15.61 15.01 -13.00
CA PRO A 516 15.15 13.71 -12.55
C PRO A 516 14.33 13.86 -11.25
N VAL A 517 13.31 13.02 -11.13
CA VAL A 517 12.39 12.98 -10.00
C VAL A 517 12.51 11.61 -9.33
N PHE A 518 12.74 11.59 -8.02
CA PHE A 518 12.82 10.35 -7.25
C PHE A 518 11.71 10.28 -6.20
N ASN A 519 10.98 9.18 -6.22
CA ASN A 519 9.99 8.83 -5.20
C ASN A 519 10.67 8.06 -4.07
N LEU A 520 10.47 8.48 -2.81
CA LEU A 520 10.85 7.68 -1.65
C LEU A 520 9.98 6.43 -1.60
N THR A 521 10.51 5.27 -1.95
CA THR A 521 9.81 3.98 -1.82
C THR A 521 9.52 3.67 -0.36
N VAL A 522 10.55 3.65 0.48
CA VAL A 522 10.45 3.36 1.93
C VAL A 522 11.66 3.93 2.66
N ALA A 523 11.44 4.54 3.83
CA ALA A 523 12.50 5.10 4.65
C ALA A 523 13.40 4.01 5.26
N LEU A 524 14.66 4.37 5.54
CA LEU A 524 15.52 3.53 6.39
C LEU A 524 15.01 3.57 7.83
N VAL A 525 15.20 2.46 8.54
CA VAL A 525 14.87 2.30 9.96
C VAL A 525 16.11 1.75 10.64
N ASP A 526 16.28 2.06 11.92
CA ASP A 526 17.38 1.51 12.71
C ASP A 526 17.43 -0.02 12.62
N ASN A 527 18.63 -0.56 12.47
CA ASN A 527 18.90 -1.99 12.37
C ASN A 527 18.38 -2.75 13.60
N PHE A 528 18.42 -2.14 14.78
CA PHE A 528 17.90 -2.76 16.00
C PHE A 528 16.38 -2.98 15.94
N ALA A 529 15.63 -1.95 15.54
CA ALA A 529 14.18 -2.05 15.38
C ALA A 529 13.79 -3.07 14.28
N LEU A 530 14.56 -3.12 13.18
CA LEU A 530 14.38 -4.11 12.13
C LEU A 530 14.64 -5.54 12.62
N GLN A 531 15.71 -5.76 13.40
CA GLN A 531 16.03 -7.08 13.96
C GLN A 531 15.00 -7.55 14.97
N LYS A 532 14.55 -6.67 15.87
CA LYS A 532 13.47 -6.97 16.82
C LYS A 532 12.22 -7.46 16.09
N LYS A 533 11.78 -6.72 15.08
CA LYS A 533 10.60 -7.06 14.29
C LYS A 533 10.76 -8.36 13.50
N LYS A 534 11.95 -8.60 12.93
CA LYS A 534 12.29 -9.88 12.27
C LYS A 534 12.18 -11.06 13.24
N ASN A 535 12.69 -10.91 14.45
CA ASN A 535 12.62 -11.96 15.47
C ASN A 535 11.18 -12.23 15.89
N GLU A 536 10.36 -11.19 16.07
CA GLU A 536 8.93 -11.32 16.34
C GLU A 536 8.18 -12.06 15.22
N LEU A 537 8.47 -11.75 13.95
CA LEU A 537 7.88 -12.43 12.79
C LEU A 537 8.29 -13.89 12.71
N LYS A 538 9.58 -14.21 12.89
CA LYS A 538 10.07 -15.59 12.93
C LYS A 538 9.42 -16.38 14.06
N GLN A 539 9.23 -15.77 15.22
CA GLN A 539 8.56 -16.39 16.34
C GLN A 539 7.08 -16.70 16.00
N LYS A 540 6.37 -15.74 15.39
CA LYS A 540 4.99 -15.95 14.92
C LYS A 540 4.88 -17.06 13.88
N GLU A 541 5.83 -17.15 12.95
CA GLU A 541 5.88 -18.21 11.94
C GLU A 541 6.14 -19.59 12.57
N LEU A 542 7.08 -19.66 13.51
CA LEU A 542 7.35 -20.88 14.27
C LEU A 542 6.12 -21.33 15.07
N ASP A 543 5.41 -20.40 15.69
CA ASP A 543 4.19 -20.69 16.43
C ASP A 543 3.03 -21.11 15.51
N LYS A 544 2.95 -20.54 14.28
CA LYS A 544 2.01 -20.99 13.25
C LYS A 544 2.29 -22.43 12.84
N LEU A 545 3.54 -22.77 12.53
CA LEU A 545 3.95 -24.14 12.18
C LEU A 545 3.64 -25.15 13.31
N LYS A 546 3.88 -24.76 14.57
CA LYS A 546 3.49 -25.58 15.73
C LYS A 546 1.97 -25.80 15.79
N ARG A 547 1.17 -24.75 15.58
CA ARG A 547 -0.30 -24.85 15.58
C ARG A 547 -0.81 -25.72 14.43
N GLU A 548 -0.24 -25.60 13.23
CA GLU A 548 -0.59 -26.42 12.07
C GLU A 548 -0.24 -27.90 12.31
N LYS A 549 0.93 -28.19 12.91
CA LYS A 549 1.31 -29.54 13.30
C LYS A 549 0.32 -30.15 14.29
N ILE A 550 -0.04 -29.40 15.34
CA ILE A 550 -1.04 -29.83 16.34
C ILE A 550 -2.41 -30.05 15.68
N ALA A 551 -2.84 -29.17 14.76
CA ALA A 551 -4.11 -29.30 14.05
C ALA A 551 -4.13 -30.54 13.15
N ASN A 552 -3.04 -30.81 12.42
CA ASN A 552 -2.90 -32.00 11.58
C ASN A 552 -2.90 -33.29 12.42
N GLU A 553 -2.18 -33.33 13.53
CA GLU A 553 -2.21 -34.47 14.46
C GLU A 553 -3.62 -34.72 15.01
N ARG A 554 -4.36 -33.66 15.39
CA ARG A 554 -5.76 -33.77 15.82
C ARG A 554 -6.67 -34.28 14.70
N ARG A 555 -6.43 -33.84 13.46
CA ARG A 555 -7.21 -34.27 12.29
C ARG A 555 -6.96 -35.75 11.97
N LEU A 556 -5.71 -36.20 11.96
CA LEU A 556 -5.33 -37.60 11.77
C LEU A 556 -5.97 -38.49 12.84
N LYS A 557 -5.91 -38.09 14.12
CA LYS A 557 -6.60 -38.81 15.22
C LYS A 557 -8.11 -38.91 15.01
N LYS A 558 -8.76 -37.85 14.51
CA LYS A 558 -10.21 -37.88 14.17
C LYS A 558 -10.51 -38.80 12.99
N GLU A 559 -9.67 -38.79 11.96
CA GLU A 559 -9.81 -39.67 10.79
C GLU A 559 -9.60 -41.15 11.18
N GLU A 560 -8.62 -41.46 12.04
CA GLU A 560 -8.42 -42.80 12.60
C GLU A 560 -9.61 -43.25 13.45
N LYS A 561 -10.15 -42.37 14.31
CA LYS A 561 -11.35 -42.67 15.10
C LYS A 561 -12.55 -42.98 14.21
N LYS A 562 -12.79 -42.16 13.17
CA LYS A 562 -13.86 -42.41 12.18
C LYS A 562 -13.65 -43.74 11.44
N LYS A 563 -12.42 -44.06 11.04
CA LYS A 563 -12.11 -45.36 10.40
C LYS A 563 -12.38 -46.53 11.35
N LYS A 564 -12.02 -46.42 12.63
CA LYS A 564 -12.31 -47.45 13.64
C LYS A 564 -13.82 -47.62 13.89
N GLU A 565 -14.56 -46.52 13.98
CA GLU A 565 -16.04 -46.55 14.10
C GLU A 565 -16.70 -47.20 12.86
N LEU A 566 -16.24 -46.85 11.66
CA LEU A 566 -16.73 -47.45 10.41
C LEU A 566 -16.40 -48.95 10.31
N ALA A 567 -15.20 -49.36 10.75
CA ALA A 567 -14.80 -50.75 10.80
C ALA A 567 -15.63 -51.57 11.80
N LYS A 568 -15.96 -50.98 12.96
CA LYS A 568 -16.83 -51.61 13.96
C LYS A 568 -18.26 -51.79 13.43
N LEU A 569 -18.81 -50.76 12.78
CA LEU A 569 -20.14 -50.82 12.14
C LEU A 569 -20.21 -51.88 11.01
N ASN A 570 -19.08 -52.16 10.35
CA ASN A 570 -18.99 -53.20 9.33
C ASN A 570 -18.75 -54.60 9.91
N GLN A 571 -18.15 -54.72 11.11
CA GLN A 571 -18.04 -56.00 11.83
C GLN A 571 -19.38 -56.45 12.41
N ASP A 572 -20.19 -55.52 12.93
CA ASP A 572 -21.53 -55.80 13.46
C ASP A 572 -22.55 -56.16 12.35
N LYS A 573 -22.17 -56.04 11.07
CA LYS A 573 -22.95 -56.46 9.89
C LYS A 573 -22.50 -57.79 9.29
N LYS A 574 -21.53 -58.49 9.88
CA LYS A 574 -21.25 -59.89 9.48
C LYS A 574 -22.39 -60.77 9.97
N PRO A 575 -23.11 -61.50 9.09
CA PRO A 575 -24.11 -62.44 9.54
C PRO A 575 -23.43 -63.57 10.29
N CYS A 576 -23.97 -63.96 11.45
CA CYS A 576 -23.70 -65.27 12.04
C CYS A 576 -23.99 -66.31 10.95
N ALA A 577 -22.97 -67.02 10.51
CA ALA A 577 -23.14 -68.25 9.77
C ALA A 577 -23.45 -69.35 10.81
N ASP A 578 -24.57 -70.03 10.59
CA ASP A 578 -24.99 -71.25 11.29
C ASP A 578 -23.96 -72.38 11.17
#